data_AF-G7MZZ5-F1
#
_entry.id   AF-G7MZZ5-F1
#
_cell.length_a   1.000
_cell.length_b   1.000
_cell.length_c   1.000
_cell.angle_alpha   90.00
_cell.angle_beta   90.00
_cell.angle_gamma   90.00
#
_symmetry.space_group_name_H-M   'P 1'
#
loop_
_entity.id
_entity.type
_entity.pdbx_description
1 polymer ?
#
loop_
_entity_poly.entity_id
_entity_poly.type
_entity_poly.pdbx_seq_one_letter_code
_entity_poly.pdbx_strand_id
1 'polypeptide(L)'
;MAQGKVVSLGPIKQHTFFKNMGIDVQPKVPLDKSNETSIRQQLLQGYDMLMNPKKTGERLNIFALLLHQRLQGGRNQMNVCQSKRYASPVAGFSELVWQ
;
A
#
# COMPACT_ATOMS: atom_id res chain seq x y z
N MET A 1 22.05 -22.75 -0.70
CA MET A 1 20.88 -22.81 0.21
C MET A 1 20.82 -21.49 0.98
N ALA A 2 19.66 -20.85 1.09
CA ALA A 2 19.56 -19.46 1.56
C ALA A 2 19.98 -19.33 3.04
N GLN A 3 21.24 -18.98 3.27
CA GLN A 3 21.87 -18.75 4.57
C GLN A 3 21.55 -17.35 5.12
N GLY A 4 20.36 -16.83 4.82
CA GLY A 4 19.88 -15.52 5.23
C GLY A 4 18.75 -15.69 6.22
N LYS A 5 18.90 -15.15 7.44
CA LYS A 5 17.80 -15.14 8.42
C LYS A 5 16.64 -14.31 7.84
N VAL A 6 15.44 -14.86 7.82
CA VAL A 6 14.19 -14.21 7.37
C VAL A 6 13.26 -14.05 8.57
N VAL A 7 12.71 -12.84 8.76
CA VAL A 7 11.71 -12.52 9.79
C VAL A 7 10.34 -12.50 9.12
N SER A 8 9.33 -13.00 9.81
CA SER A 8 7.93 -12.74 9.50
C SER A 8 7.43 -11.47 10.21
N LEU A 9 6.70 -10.62 9.49
CA LEU A 9 5.98 -9.47 10.03
C LEU A 9 4.47 -9.67 9.87
N GLY A 10 3.70 -9.36 10.90
CA GLY A 10 2.26 -9.59 10.94
C GLY A 10 1.89 -10.89 11.67
N PRO A 11 0.70 -11.45 11.46
CA PRO A 11 -0.34 -10.99 10.53
C PRO A 11 -1.07 -9.73 11.00
N ILE A 12 -1.52 -8.90 10.05
CA ILE A 12 -2.49 -7.84 10.31
C ILE A 12 -3.71 -8.00 9.40
N LYS A 13 -4.87 -7.49 9.85
CA LYS A 13 -6.10 -7.52 9.06
C LYS A 13 -5.94 -6.73 7.75
N GLN A 14 -6.54 -7.23 6.68
CA GLN A 14 -6.51 -6.61 5.36
C GLN A 14 -6.94 -5.14 5.37
N HIS A 15 -8.03 -4.81 6.08
CA HIS A 15 -8.50 -3.42 6.16
C HIS A 15 -7.41 -2.49 6.72
N THR A 16 -6.69 -2.92 7.77
CA THR A 16 -5.60 -2.14 8.38
C THR A 16 -4.44 -2.02 7.43
N PHE A 17 -4.05 -3.12 6.77
CA PHE A 17 -2.95 -3.10 5.82
C PHE A 17 -3.19 -2.12 4.66
N PHE A 18 -4.36 -2.19 4.02
CA PHE A 18 -4.68 -1.31 2.90
C PHE A 18 -4.88 0.14 3.35
N LYS A 19 -5.45 0.37 4.54
CA LYS A 19 -5.53 1.72 5.13
C LYS A 19 -4.14 2.32 5.34
N ASN A 20 -3.20 1.54 5.87
CA ASN A 20 -1.81 1.95 6.04
C ASN A 20 -1.09 2.21 4.70
N MET A 21 -1.56 1.61 3.60
CA MET A 21 -1.04 1.85 2.25
C MET A 21 -1.70 3.07 1.56
N GLY A 22 -2.63 3.78 2.22
CA GLY A 22 -3.23 5.00 1.68
C GLY A 22 -4.33 4.77 0.66
N ILE A 23 -4.98 3.59 0.69
CA ILE A 23 -6.13 3.28 -0.18
C ILE A 23 -7.32 4.23 0.02
N ASP A 24 -7.41 5.00 1.10
CA ASP A 24 -8.49 5.98 1.30
C ASP A 24 -8.31 7.20 0.37
N VAL A 25 -7.08 7.44 -0.10
CA VAL A 25 -6.71 8.57 -0.97
C VAL A 25 -6.79 8.18 -2.45
N GLN A 26 -6.46 6.92 -2.75
CA GLN A 26 -6.37 6.40 -4.11
C GLN A 26 -7.67 6.38 -4.94
N PRO A 27 -8.87 6.06 -4.42
CA PRO A 27 -10.09 5.98 -5.21
C PRO A 27 -10.62 7.35 -5.61
N LYS A 28 -10.22 8.43 -4.91
CA LYS A 28 -10.65 9.81 -5.25
C LYS A 28 -10.20 10.20 -6.65
N VAL A 29 -8.98 9.84 -7.05
CA VAL A 29 -8.43 10.23 -8.36
C VAL A 29 -9.17 9.56 -9.53
N PRO A 30 -9.39 8.23 -9.58
CA PRO A 30 -10.17 7.63 -10.67
C PRO A 30 -11.67 7.95 -10.59
N LEU A 31 -12.23 8.16 -9.38
CA LEU A 31 -13.62 8.60 -9.25
C LEU A 31 -13.80 9.98 -9.87
N ASP A 32 -12.93 10.94 -9.56
CA ASP A 32 -13.07 12.32 -10.05
C ASP A 32 -12.79 12.45 -11.55
N LYS A 33 -11.94 11.58 -12.11
CA LYS A 33 -11.63 11.56 -13.55
C LYS A 33 -12.61 10.75 -14.40
N SER A 34 -13.49 9.96 -13.80
CA SER A 34 -14.45 9.14 -14.52
C SER A 34 -15.73 9.93 -14.82
N ASN A 35 -16.00 10.12 -16.12
CA ASN A 35 -17.28 10.65 -16.63
C ASN A 35 -18.38 9.58 -16.71
N GLU A 36 -18.01 8.30 -16.61
CA GLU A 36 -18.95 7.18 -16.74
C GLU A 36 -19.42 6.68 -15.38
N THR A 37 -20.73 6.75 -15.13
CA THR A 37 -21.36 6.37 -13.86
C THR A 37 -21.19 4.90 -13.52
N SER A 38 -21.17 4.02 -14.53
CA SER A 38 -20.93 2.57 -14.40
C SER A 38 -19.55 2.28 -13.77
N ILE A 39 -18.49 2.91 -14.26
CA ILE A 39 -17.11 2.75 -13.80
C ILE A 39 -16.98 3.26 -12.36
N ARG A 40 -17.62 4.39 -12.02
CA ARG A 40 -17.63 4.92 -10.65
C ARG A 40 -18.27 3.94 -9.67
N GLN A 41 -19.40 3.35 -10.04
CA GLN A 41 -20.10 2.36 -9.21
C GLN A 41 -19.26 1.09 -9.00
N GLN A 42 -18.61 0.58 -10.06
CA GLN A 42 -17.72 -0.57 -9.95
C GLN A 42 -16.54 -0.29 -9.02
N LEU A 43 -15.96 0.92 -9.09
CA LEU A 43 -14.85 1.32 -8.22
C LEU A 43 -15.28 1.37 -6.75
N LEU A 44 -16.44 1.97 -6.46
CA LEU A 44 -17.01 2.03 -5.11
C LEU A 44 -17.34 0.64 -4.57
N GLN A 45 -17.90 -0.23 -5.42
CA GLN A 45 -18.21 -1.60 -5.06
C GLN A 45 -16.94 -2.42 -4.75
N GLY A 46 -15.88 -2.25 -5.56
CA GLY A 46 -14.58 -2.87 -5.32
C GLY A 46 -13.94 -2.39 -4.02
N TYR A 47 -13.99 -1.08 -3.75
CA TYR A 47 -13.52 -0.50 -2.50
C TYR A 47 -14.28 -1.06 -1.29
N ASP A 48 -15.62 -1.09 -1.33
CA ASP A 48 -16.43 -1.67 -0.26
C ASP A 48 -16.13 -3.15 -0.07
N MET A 49 -15.91 -3.92 -1.14
CA MET A 49 -15.50 -5.32 -1.02
C MET A 49 -14.18 -5.47 -0.23
N LEU A 50 -13.18 -4.63 -0.52
CA LEU A 50 -11.85 -4.71 0.09
C LEU A 50 -11.80 -4.19 1.53
N MET A 51 -12.64 -3.20 1.86
CA MET A 51 -12.62 -2.50 3.16
C MET A 51 -13.65 -3.00 4.15
N ASN A 52 -14.81 -3.47 3.68
CA ASN A 52 -15.93 -3.75 4.55
C ASN A 52 -15.62 -4.98 5.44
N PRO A 53 -15.68 -4.83 6.77
CA PRO A 53 -15.35 -5.89 7.71
C PRO A 53 -16.29 -7.10 7.56
N LYS A 54 -17.55 -6.88 7.17
CA LYS A 54 -18.53 -7.96 6.95
C LYS A 54 -18.23 -8.78 5.69
N LYS A 55 -17.53 -8.16 4.72
CA LYS A 55 -17.07 -8.78 3.46
C LYS A 55 -15.64 -9.29 3.64
N THR A 56 -14.65 -8.69 2.97
CA THR A 56 -13.27 -9.20 2.90
C THR A 56 -12.32 -8.50 3.87
N GLY A 57 -12.68 -7.31 4.39
CA GLY A 57 -11.78 -6.45 5.16
C GLY A 57 -11.21 -7.08 6.44
N GLU A 58 -11.94 -7.99 7.09
CA GLU A 58 -11.49 -8.70 8.29
C GLU A 58 -11.27 -10.21 8.08
N ARG A 59 -11.70 -10.75 6.94
CA ARG A 59 -11.56 -12.19 6.65
C ARG A 59 -10.17 -12.56 6.18
N LEU A 60 -9.45 -11.60 5.59
CA LEU A 60 -8.10 -11.80 5.09
C LEU A 60 -7.07 -11.14 6.00
N ASN A 61 -5.99 -11.88 6.22
CA ASN A 61 -4.83 -11.44 6.98
C ASN A 61 -3.62 -11.36 6.06
N ILE A 62 -2.82 -10.31 6.24
CA ILE A 62 -1.62 -10.06 5.45
C ILE A 62 -0.42 -10.17 6.37
N PHE A 63 0.58 -10.91 5.93
CA PHE A 63 1.89 -11.00 6.57
C PHE A 63 2.96 -10.91 5.49
N ALA A 64 4.16 -10.52 5.89
CA ALA A 64 5.30 -10.42 4.99
C ALA A 64 6.47 -11.23 5.53
N LEU A 65 7.24 -11.83 4.62
CA LEU A 65 8.54 -12.39 4.92
C LEU A 65 9.60 -11.40 4.46
N LEU A 66 10.47 -11.00 5.36
CA LEU A 66 11.50 -9.99 5.11
C LEU A 66 12.87 -10.51 5.56
N LEU A 67 13.88 -10.27 4.73
CA LEU A 67 15.27 -10.51 5.13
C LEU A 67 15.62 -9.69 6.37
N HIS A 68 16.27 -10.32 7.37
CA HIS A 68 16.64 -9.65 8.63
C HIS A 68 17.45 -8.37 8.40
N GLN A 69 18.27 -8.33 7.35
CA GLN A 69 19.07 -7.16 6.98
C GLN A 69 18.22 -5.90 6.74
N ARG A 70 16.99 -6.05 6.25
CA ARG A 70 16.06 -4.94 5.99
C ARG A 70 15.38 -4.41 7.26
N LEU A 71 15.38 -5.21 8.34
CA LEU A 71 14.91 -4.78 9.67
C LEU A 71 15.99 -4.05 10.46
N GLN A 72 17.26 -4.42 10.24
CA GLN A 72 18.41 -3.84 10.94
C GLN A 72 18.84 -2.46 10.40
N GLY A 73 17.93 -1.71 9.78
CA GLY A 73 18.21 -0.40 9.23
C GLY A 73 18.81 0.55 10.28
N GLY A 74 20.13 0.70 10.25
CA GLY A 74 20.85 1.79 10.92
C GLY A 74 21.80 1.41 12.06
N ARG A 75 22.73 0.45 11.91
CA ARG A 75 23.90 0.40 12.81
C ARG A 75 25.27 0.48 12.15
N ASN A 76 25.42 0.17 10.87
CA ASN A 76 26.69 0.34 10.18
C ASN A 76 26.54 1.37 9.06
N GLN A 77 27.36 2.42 9.14
CA GLN A 77 27.49 3.53 8.20
C GLN A 77 27.37 3.02 6.76
N MET A 78 26.25 3.30 6.13
CA MET A 78 26.13 3.15 4.69
C MET A 78 26.60 4.49 4.13
N ASN A 79 27.82 4.50 3.60
CA ASN A 79 28.25 5.55 2.69
C ASN A 79 27.08 5.85 1.76
N VAL A 80 26.61 7.09 1.80
CA VAL A 80 25.43 7.56 1.09
C VAL A 80 25.74 7.46 -0.40
N CYS A 81 25.51 6.30 -1.00
CA CYS A 81 25.23 6.22 -2.42
C CYS A 81 23.92 6.97 -2.60
N GLN A 82 24.05 8.22 -3.01
CA GLN A 82 22.99 9.08 -3.51
C GLN A 82 22.40 8.45 -4.78
N SER A 83 21.77 7.29 -4.65
CA SER A 83 20.81 6.82 -5.63
C SER A 83 19.71 7.87 -5.63
N LYS A 84 19.68 8.66 -6.71
CA LYS A 84 18.73 9.73 -6.93
C LYS A 84 17.33 9.21 -6.59
N ARG A 85 16.71 9.77 -5.55
CA ARG A 85 15.30 9.53 -5.22
C ARG A 85 14.44 10.18 -6.30
N TYR A 86 14.36 9.56 -7.47
CA TYR A 86 13.27 9.80 -8.41
C TYR A 86 12.32 8.63 -8.29
N ALA A 87 11.49 8.64 -7.25
CA ALA A 87 10.20 8.00 -7.42
C ALA A 87 9.47 8.87 -8.45
N SER A 88 9.26 8.34 -9.65
CA SER A 88 8.38 9.01 -10.61
C SER A 88 7.02 9.22 -9.94
N PRO A 89 6.42 10.41 -10.06
CA PRO A 89 5.07 10.63 -9.54
C PRO A 89 4.15 9.54 -10.08
N VAL A 90 3.43 8.85 -9.20
CA VAL A 90 2.42 7.88 -9.63
C VAL A 90 1.36 8.68 -10.39
N ALA A 91 1.09 8.31 -11.64
CA ALA A 91 0.18 9.04 -12.51
C ALA A 91 -1.16 9.32 -11.81
N GLY A 92 -1.56 10.60 -11.78
CA GLY A 92 -2.79 11.05 -11.12
C GLY A 92 -2.67 11.41 -9.64
N PHE A 93 -1.59 11.03 -8.93
CA PHE A 93 -1.38 11.42 -7.53
C PHE A 93 -0.79 12.82 -7.36
N SER A 94 -0.17 13.38 -8.41
CA SER A 94 0.33 14.76 -8.42
C SER A 94 -0.77 15.82 -8.40
N GLU A 95 -2.02 15.44 -8.68
CA GLU A 95 -3.18 16.33 -8.75
C GLU A 95 -3.97 16.38 -7.43
N LEU A 96 -3.59 15.56 -6.44
CA LEU A 96 -4.22 15.57 -5.13
C LEU A 96 -3.67 16.73 -4.29
N VAL A 97 -4.48 17.76 -4.09
CA VAL A 97 -4.21 18.81 -3.11
C VAL A 97 -4.54 18.27 -1.72
N TRP A 98 -3.52 18.14 -0.87
CA TRP A 98 -3.73 17.89 0.56
C TRP A 98 -4.31 19.18 1.18
N GLN A 99 -5.57 19.12 1.57
CA GLN A 99 -6.23 20.11 2.44
C GLN A 99 -6.31 19.54 3.85
#